data_AF-A0AAD7SM58-F1
#
_entry.id   AF-A0AAD7SM58-F1
#
_cell.length_a   1.000
_cell.length_b   1.000
_cell.length_c   1.000
_cell.angle_alpha   90.00
_cell.angle_beta   90.00
_cell.angle_gamma   90.00
#
_symmetry.space_group_name_H-M   'P 1'
#
loop_
_entity.id
_entity.type
_entity.pdbx_description
1 polymer ?
#
loop_
_entity_poly.entity_id
_entity_poly.type
_entity_poly.pdbx_seq_one_letter_code
_entity_poly.pdbx_strand_id
1 'polypeptide(L)'
;MEFYEENCRKFSIPLWVAPLLHAASRLKSDRARRKRTYKLIQHKLFQQRLGCSIKEKLHPTYVYPLALKQLVRTVFPAEVCDYPDPSHAQVVLVTLEDLNGVRLLYQGEPFGTDTET
;
A
#
# COMPACT_ATOMS: atom_id res chain seq x y z
N MET A 1 -10.97 -7.26 9.71
CA MET A 1 -10.38 -5.94 9.38
C MET A 1 -9.55 -5.41 10.54
N GLU A 2 -10.07 -5.44 11.77
CA GLU A 2 -9.43 -4.95 13.00
C GLU A 2 -7.98 -5.42 13.22
N PHE A 3 -7.68 -6.71 13.04
CA PHE A 3 -6.31 -7.24 13.13
C PHE A 3 -5.29 -6.48 12.26
N TYR A 4 -5.68 -6.11 11.04
CA TYR A 4 -4.78 -5.40 10.12
C TYR A 4 -4.61 -3.93 10.51
N GLU A 5 -5.66 -3.31 11.06
CA GLU A 5 -5.60 -1.93 11.54
C GLU A 5 -4.74 -1.79 12.80
N GLU A 6 -4.88 -2.72 13.75
CA GLU A 6 -4.05 -2.75 14.95
C GLU A 6 -2.56 -2.88 14.59
N ASN A 7 -2.24 -3.77 13.65
CA ASN A 7 -0.89 -3.89 13.13
C ASN A 7 -0.44 -2.60 12.43
N CYS A 8 -1.27 -1.95 11.61
CA CYS A 8 -0.92 -0.64 11.04
C CYS A 8 -0.58 0.40 12.13
N ARG A 9 -1.39 0.50 13.19
CA ARG A 9 -1.14 1.41 14.33
C ARG A 9 0.19 1.11 15.02
N LYS A 10 0.47 -0.18 15.29
CA LYS A 10 1.70 -0.64 15.94
C LYS A 10 2.97 -0.21 15.19
N PHE A 11 2.92 -0.17 13.86
CA PHE A 11 4.06 0.23 13.02
C PHE A 11 4.00 1.68 12.54
N SER A 12 3.09 2.50 13.08
CA SER A 12 2.85 3.89 12.65
C SER A 12 2.59 4.00 11.13
N ILE A 13 1.94 3.00 10.56
CA ILE A 13 1.54 2.95 9.15
C ILE A 13 0.10 3.47 9.02
N PRO A 14 -0.20 4.27 7.98
CA PRO A 14 -1.56 4.76 7.74
C PRO A 14 -2.60 3.64 7.64
N LEU A 15 -3.78 3.89 8.20
CA LEU A 15 -4.88 2.91 8.22
C LEU A 15 -5.39 2.52 6.84
N TRP A 16 -5.17 3.33 5.80
CA TRP A 16 -5.53 2.97 4.42
C TRP A 16 -4.80 1.74 3.90
N VAL A 17 -3.69 1.35 4.53
CA VAL A 17 -2.94 0.13 4.19
C VAL A 17 -3.67 -1.13 4.70
N ALA A 18 -4.45 -1.04 5.78
CA ALA A 18 -5.15 -2.16 6.39
C ALA A 18 -6.10 -2.91 5.44
N PRO A 19 -6.99 -2.25 4.66
CA PRO A 19 -7.84 -2.95 3.68
C PRO A 19 -7.03 -3.62 2.56
N LEU A 20 -5.82 -3.11 2.23
CA LEU A 20 -4.96 -3.73 1.22
C LEU A 20 -4.29 -5.00 1.76
N LEU A 21 -3.89 -4.99 3.04
CA LEU A 21 -3.42 -6.19 3.74
C LEU A 21 -4.54 -7.23 3.79
N HIS A 22 -5.76 -6.82 4.16
CA HIS A 22 -6.91 -7.72 4.18
C HIS A 22 -7.24 -8.28 2.78
N ALA A 23 -7.18 -7.46 1.73
CA ALA A 23 -7.39 -7.94 0.36
C ALA A 23 -6.31 -8.95 -0.07
N ALA A 24 -5.05 -8.72 0.32
CA ALA A 24 -3.95 -9.62 0.00
C ALA A 24 -4.07 -10.97 0.71
N SER A 25 -4.57 -11.01 1.96
CA SER A 25 -4.64 -12.24 2.75
C SER A 25 -5.53 -13.34 2.16
N ARG A 26 -6.44 -12.97 1.26
CA ARG A 26 -7.32 -13.90 0.52
C ARG A 26 -6.58 -14.79 -0.48
N LEU A 27 -5.29 -14.56 -0.73
CA LEU A 27 -4.47 -15.39 -1.62
C LEU A 27 -4.06 -16.72 -0.94
N LYS A 28 -3.82 -17.75 -1.75
CA LYS A 28 -3.55 -19.12 -1.29
C LYS A 28 -2.19 -19.32 -0.61
N SER A 29 -1.19 -18.46 -0.86
CA SER A 29 0.17 -18.61 -0.31
C SER A 29 0.79 -17.27 0.12
N ASP A 30 1.61 -17.30 1.17
CA ASP A 30 2.14 -16.07 1.80
C ASP A 30 3.05 -15.23 0.89
N ARG A 31 3.87 -15.88 0.05
CA ARG A 31 4.68 -15.17 -0.94
C ARG A 31 3.80 -14.36 -1.91
N ALA A 32 2.66 -14.92 -2.31
CA ALA A 32 1.72 -14.22 -3.18
C ALA A 32 1.04 -13.07 -2.43
N ARG A 33 0.70 -13.24 -1.15
CA ARG A 33 0.13 -12.20 -0.27
C ARG A 33 1.05 -10.99 -0.17
N ARG A 34 2.30 -11.18 0.24
CA ARG A 34 3.30 -10.09 0.35
C ARG A 34 3.46 -9.33 -0.96
N LYS A 35 3.69 -10.04 -2.07
CA LYS A 35 3.82 -9.44 -3.41
C LYS A 35 2.58 -8.65 -3.80
N ARG A 36 1.38 -9.15 -3.49
CA ARG A 36 0.12 -8.46 -3.77
C ARG A 36 -0.02 -7.20 -2.93
N THR A 37 0.32 -7.24 -1.65
CA THR A 37 0.32 -6.05 -0.78
C THR A 37 1.16 -4.93 -1.37
N TYR A 38 2.43 -5.21 -1.71
CA TYR A 38 3.31 -4.20 -2.30
C TYR A 38 2.75 -3.64 -3.61
N LYS A 39 2.20 -4.49 -4.49
CA LYS A 39 1.55 -4.04 -5.73
C LYS A 39 0.35 -3.12 -5.48
N LEU A 40 -0.48 -3.43 -4.50
CA LEU A 40 -1.65 -2.61 -4.16
C LEU A 40 -1.23 -1.24 -3.61
N ILE A 41 -0.20 -1.22 -2.76
CA ILE A 41 0.39 0.01 -2.24
C ILE A 41 1.02 0.83 -3.36
N GLN A 42 1.83 0.21 -4.22
CA GLN A 42 2.41 0.83 -5.42
C GLN A 42 1.34 1.48 -6.28
N HIS A 43 0.23 0.79 -6.54
CA HIS A 43 -0.86 1.33 -7.34
C HIS A 43 -1.48 2.58 -6.69
N LYS A 44 -1.66 2.58 -5.37
CA LYS A 44 -2.16 3.76 -4.64
C LYS A 44 -1.20 4.94 -4.69
N LEU A 45 0.10 4.69 -4.51
CA LEU A 45 1.13 5.74 -4.63
C LEU A 45 1.18 6.33 -6.04
N PHE A 46 1.10 5.46 -7.06
CA PHE A 46 1.08 5.88 -8.45
C PHE A 46 -0.16 6.72 -8.79
N GLN A 47 -1.35 6.35 -8.28
CA GLN A 47 -2.58 7.12 -8.44
C GLN A 47 -2.46 8.55 -7.87
N GLN A 48 -1.70 8.72 -6.79
CA GLN A 48 -1.41 10.02 -6.19
C GLN A 48 -0.19 10.72 -6.82
N ARG A 49 0.36 10.16 -7.90
CA ARG A 49 1.56 10.66 -8.60
C ARG A 49 2.78 10.82 -7.70
N LEU A 50 2.88 10.03 -6.63
CA LEU A 50 4.01 10.11 -5.70
C LEU A 50 5.28 9.62 -6.39
N GLY A 51 6.27 10.51 -6.51
CA GLY A 51 7.54 10.23 -7.20
C GLY A 51 7.44 10.09 -8.73
N CYS A 52 6.31 10.44 -9.34
CA CYS A 52 6.19 10.51 -10.79
C CYS A 52 6.73 11.85 -11.30
N SER A 53 7.76 11.83 -12.15
CA SER A 53 8.14 13.02 -12.92
C SER A 53 7.00 13.36 -13.89
N ILE A 54 6.56 14.62 -13.89
CA ILE A 54 5.52 15.12 -14.82
C ILE A 54 5.91 14.87 -16.29
N LYS A 55 7.22 14.76 -16.57
CA LYS A 55 7.78 14.66 -17.92
C LYS A 55 7.91 13.23 -18.44
N GLU A 56 7.96 12.23 -17.56
CA GLU A 56 8.23 10.85 -17.97
C GLU A 56 7.10 9.94 -17.51
N LYS A 57 6.38 9.33 -18.47
CA LYS A 57 5.33 8.32 -18.25
C LYS A 57 5.93 6.98 -17.75
N LEU A 58 6.97 7.02 -16.93
CA LEU A 58 7.63 5.84 -16.40
C LEU A 58 6.86 5.34 -15.17
N HIS A 59 6.71 4.02 -15.08
CA HIS A 59 6.17 3.39 -13.88
C HIS A 59 7.24 3.48 -12.79
N PRO A 60 7.01 4.27 -11.71
CA PRO A 60 8.00 4.41 -10.65
C PRO A 60 8.21 3.07 -9.95
N THR A 61 9.48 2.79 -9.67
CA THR A 61 9.88 1.69 -8.81
C THR A 61 10.12 2.24 -7.41
N TYR A 62 9.42 1.70 -6.41
CA TYR A 62 9.44 2.23 -5.05
C TYR A 62 10.33 1.40 -4.13
N VAL A 63 11.07 2.09 -3.27
CA VAL A 63 11.74 1.52 -2.09
C VAL A 63 10.89 1.86 -0.87
N TYR A 64 10.36 0.84 -0.20
CA TYR A 64 9.45 1.01 0.94
C TYR A 64 10.19 1.21 2.27
N PRO A 65 9.63 1.98 3.21
CA PRO A 65 10.25 2.19 4.51
C PRO A 65 10.30 0.90 5.32
N LEU A 66 11.30 0.77 6.19
CA LEU A 66 11.54 -0.44 6.98
C LEU A 66 10.31 -0.85 7.81
N ALA A 67 9.61 0.11 8.42
CA ALA A 67 8.41 -0.14 9.22
C ALA A 67 7.31 -0.83 8.40
N LEU A 68 7.09 -0.42 7.13
CA LEU A 68 6.12 -1.08 6.25
C LEU A 68 6.57 -2.49 5.89
N LYS A 69 7.87 -2.69 5.62
CA LYS A 69 8.43 -4.02 5.36
C LYS A 69 8.24 -4.94 6.59
N GLN A 70 8.48 -4.45 7.80
CA GLN A 70 8.28 -5.19 9.05
C GLN A 70 6.81 -5.52 9.33
N LEU A 71 5.89 -4.57 9.08
CA LEU A 71 4.45 -4.80 9.14
C LEU A 71 4.03 -5.97 8.25
N VAL A 72 4.43 -5.94 6.98
CA VAL A 72 4.09 -7.00 6.01
C VAL A 72 4.67 -8.36 6.43
N ARG A 73 5.88 -8.39 6.98
CA ARG A 73 6.49 -9.63 7.50
C ARG A 73 5.78 -10.18 8.74
N THR A 74 5.28 -9.29 9.60
CA THR A 74 4.50 -9.65 10.79
C THR A 74 3.14 -10.22 10.41
N VAL A 75 2.47 -9.61 9.43
CA VAL A 75 1.13 -10.01 8.97
C VAL A 75 1.16 -11.28 8.11
N PHE A 76 2.21 -11.45 7.29
CA PHE A 76 2.39 -12.63 6.43
C PHE A 76 3.77 -13.23 6.68
N PRO A 77 3.95 -14.13 7.66
CA PRO A 77 5.24 -14.73 7.95
C PRO A 77 5.67 -15.69 6.83
N ALA A 78 6.92 -15.55 6.39
CA ALA A 78 7.60 -16.39 5.41
C ALA A 78 9.10 -16.10 5.49
N GLU A 79 9.88 -17.17 5.39
CA GLU A 79 11.33 -17.18 5.41
C GLU A 79 11.87 -16.46 4.17
N VAL A 80 12.17 -15.17 4.34
CA VAL A 80 12.99 -14.31 3.47
C VAL A 80 12.69 -14.35 1.96
N CYS A 81 12.00 -13.32 1.49
CA CYS A 81 12.33 -12.72 0.19
C CYS A 81 11.86 -11.26 0.23
N ASP A 82 12.68 -10.40 0.81
CA ASP A 82 12.66 -9.01 0.39
C ASP A 82 13.26 -8.99 -1.01
N TYR A 83 12.58 -8.34 -1.94
CA TYR A 83 13.25 -7.99 -3.18
C TYR A 83 14.39 -7.04 -2.82
N PRO A 84 15.62 -7.28 -3.32
CA PRO A 84 16.70 -6.32 -3.13
C PRO A 84 16.20 -4.96 -3.62
N ASP A 85 16.51 -3.90 -2.88
CA ASP A 85 16.13 -2.57 -3.29
C ASP A 85 16.72 -2.33 -4.70
N PRO A 86 15.91 -1.89 -5.66
CA PRO A 86 16.38 -1.69 -7.02
C PRO A 86 17.52 -0.67 -7.03
N SER A 87 18.60 -0.98 -7.76
CA SER A 87 19.82 -0.16 -7.78
C SER A 87 19.92 0.78 -9.00
N HIS A 88 18.86 0.90 -9.79
CA HIS A 88 18.86 1.75 -10.98
C HIS A 88 18.55 3.21 -10.64
N ALA A 89 19.01 4.15 -11.48
CA ALA A 89 18.91 5.59 -11.23
C ALA A 89 17.47 6.12 -11.01
N GLN A 90 16.44 5.39 -11.46
CA GLN A 90 15.03 5.79 -11.37
C GLN A 90 14.28 5.04 -10.27
N VAL A 91 14.68 5.23 -9.02
CA VAL A 91 13.95 4.71 -7.85
C VAL A 91 13.37 5.83 -6.99
N VAL A 92 12.18 5.60 -6.48
CA VAL A 92 11.50 6.52 -5.56
C VAL A 92 11.61 5.95 -4.16
N LEU A 93 12.31 6.67 -3.28
CA LEU A 93 12.35 6.34 -1.85
C LEU A 93 11.04 6.81 -1.22
N VAL A 94 10.29 5.89 -0.62
CA VAL A 94 9.05 6.20 0.08
C VAL A 94 9.34 6.30 1.56
N THR A 95 9.05 7.46 2.14
CA THR A 95 9.13 7.70 3.58
C THR A 95 7.80 7.36 4.27
N LEU A 96 7.79 7.37 5.61
CA LEU A 96 6.53 7.31 6.35
C LEU A 96 5.67 8.55 6.12
N GLU A 97 6.28 9.72 5.96
CA GLU A 97 5.58 10.97 5.66
C GLU A 97 4.85 10.89 4.32
N ASP A 98 5.50 10.33 3.30
CA ASP A 98 4.90 10.06 1.99
C ASP A 98 3.64 9.18 2.10
N LEU A 99 3.71 8.11 2.90
CA LEU A 99 2.56 7.23 3.14
C LEU A 99 1.42 7.96 3.87
N ASN A 100 1.75 8.80 4.86
CA ASN A 100 0.79 9.61 5.61
C ASN A 100 0.16 10.71 4.74
N GLY A 101 0.90 11.23 3.77
CA GLY A 101 0.44 12.24 2.81
C GLY A 101 -0.52 11.72 1.75
N VAL A 102 -0.68 10.38 1.62
CA VAL A 102 -1.63 9.77 0.69
C VAL A 102 -3.06 10.13 1.12
N ARG A 103 -3.68 11.02 0.34
CA ARG A 103 -5.09 11.35 0.53
C ARG A 103 -5.96 10.19 0.12
N LEU A 104 -6.83 9.75 1.04
CA LEU A 104 -7.96 8.90 0.71
C LEU A 104 -8.94 9.72 -0.15
N LEU A 105 -8.84 9.60 -1.47
CA LEU A 105 -9.92 10.03 -2.35
C LEU A 105 -11.08 9.06 -2.14
N TYR A 106 -11.99 9.31 -1.20
CA TYR A 106 -13.40 8.86 -1.22
C TYR A 106 -14.15 9.40 -0.01
N GLN A 107 -15.26 10.13 -0.22
CA GLN A 107 -16.38 10.19 0.72
C GLN A 107 -17.67 10.66 0.02
N GLY A 108 -18.64 9.74 -0.14
CA GLY A 108 -20.09 10.02 -0.17
C GLY A 108 -20.73 10.41 -1.49
N GLU A 109 -21.46 9.48 -2.13
CA GLU A 109 -22.87 9.72 -2.45
C GLU A 109 -23.63 8.48 -1.97
N PRO A 110 -24.66 8.62 -1.11
CA PRO A 110 -25.55 7.52 -0.79
C PRO A 110 -26.39 7.19 -2.03
N PHE A 111 -26.76 5.92 -2.18
CA PHE A 111 -27.79 5.50 -3.13
C PHE A 111 -28.99 6.43 -2.99
N GLY A 112 -29.37 7.07 -4.11
CA GLY A 112 -30.61 7.83 -4.19
C GLY A 112 -31.74 6.95 -3.68
N THR A 113 -32.37 7.36 -2.58
CA THR A 113 -33.67 6.84 -2.23
C THR A 113 -34.62 7.36 -3.29
N ASP A 114 -35.13 6.43 -4.09
CA ASP A 114 -36.34 6.64 -4.86
C ASP A 114 -37.41 7.18 -3.92
N THR A 115 -37.71 8.47 -4.03
CA THR A 115 -39.01 9.01 -3.64
C THR A 115 -39.81 9.14 -4.91
N GLU A 116 -40.62 8.11 -5.15
CA GLU A 116 -41.87 8.22 -5.90
C GLU A 116 -42.61 9.50 -5.48
N THR A 117 -43.01 10.29 -6.48
CA THR A 117 -44.25 11.06 -6.44
C THR A 117 -44.83 11.13 -7.83
#